data_AF-A0A1Y2QUZ1-F1
#
_entry.id   AF-A0A1Y2QUZ1-F1
#
_cell.length_a   1.000
_cell.length_b   1.000
_cell.length_c   1.000
_cell.angle_alpha   90.00
_cell.angle_beta   90.00
_cell.angle_gamma   90.00
#
_symmetry.space_group_name_H-M   'P 1'
#
loop_
_entity.id
_entity.type
_entity.pdbx_description
1 polymer ?
#
loop_
_entity_poly.entity_id
_entity_poly.type
_entity_poly.pdbx_seq_one_letter_code
_entity_poly.pdbx_strand_id
1 'polypeptide(L)'
;MTFTPFLRSVFIGFAAAICFAGGAAAQGLPPAVEADRLLQLGSAEMAKGEKGDAAAWAKAAAALKGAEATGVRMPDNFGYHYGRALHAVGQHQASHERLERYLRTFGTKGKYYSEALAQYTSVQNALAEGRVAAEKQAVVDRGWRWVRSTWVHAGDEGTDCYKATRRVKNQSSSAREIDCDCNVTENDHPAYRGSLLTICKIRWQGNTVLDKASSFYVDRDYSTRRQDFESFKSSEE
;
A
#
# COMPACT_ATOMS: atom_id res chain seq x y z
N MET A 1 -28.99 42.44 -20.33
CA MET A 1 -30.24 42.01 -20.99
C MET A 1 -30.01 42.00 -22.48
N THR A 2 -29.96 40.82 -23.11
CA THR A 2 -30.41 40.57 -24.48
C THR A 2 -30.36 39.07 -24.71
N PHE A 3 -31.55 38.49 -24.78
CA PHE A 3 -31.83 37.11 -25.16
C PHE A 3 -31.89 37.02 -26.70
N THR A 4 -31.36 35.94 -27.27
CA THR A 4 -31.78 35.44 -28.58
C THR A 4 -31.92 33.91 -28.54
N PRO A 5 -33.14 33.39 -28.76
CA PRO A 5 -33.42 31.96 -28.97
C PRO A 5 -33.56 31.65 -30.47
N PHE A 6 -34.01 30.42 -30.81
CA PHE A 6 -34.29 29.83 -32.13
C PHE A 6 -33.13 28.96 -32.69
N LEU A 7 -33.29 27.74 -33.22
CA LEU A 7 -34.46 27.01 -33.74
C LEU A 7 -34.24 25.48 -33.71
N ARG A 8 -35.35 24.80 -33.42
CA ARG A 8 -35.81 23.44 -33.70
C ARG A 8 -35.12 22.59 -34.80
N SER A 9 -34.81 21.36 -34.39
CA SER A 9 -35.23 20.06 -34.96
C SER A 9 -35.50 19.90 -36.47
N VAL A 10 -34.77 18.98 -37.12
CA VAL A 10 -35.29 18.10 -38.19
C VAL A 10 -34.67 16.69 -38.05
N PHE A 11 -35.55 15.70 -37.87
CA PHE A 11 -35.29 14.26 -37.99
C PHE A 11 -35.53 13.82 -39.44
N ILE A 12 -34.57 13.17 -40.11
CA ILE A 12 -34.71 12.16 -41.19
C ILE A 12 -33.35 11.41 -41.19
N GLY A 13 -33.16 10.11 -40.98
CA GLY A 13 -33.97 8.94 -41.33
C GLY A 13 -33.42 8.28 -42.60
N PHE A 14 -32.33 7.51 -42.53
CA PHE A 14 -32.02 6.53 -43.59
C PHE A 14 -31.32 5.27 -43.05
N ALA A 15 -31.85 4.14 -43.50
CA ALA A 15 -31.54 2.80 -43.08
C ALA A 15 -30.29 2.22 -43.76
N ALA A 16 -29.75 1.19 -43.09
CA ALA A 16 -29.02 0.05 -43.63
C ALA A 16 -27.71 0.32 -44.40
N ALA A 17 -26.61 0.14 -43.68
CA ALA A 17 -25.43 -0.54 -44.20
C ALA A 17 -24.96 -1.55 -43.15
N ILE A 18 -25.46 -2.77 -43.26
CA ILE A 18 -24.87 -3.97 -42.65
C ILE A 18 -23.55 -4.17 -43.41
N CYS A 19 -22.50 -3.51 -42.97
CA CYS A 19 -21.14 -3.85 -43.36
C CYS A 19 -20.61 -4.81 -42.31
N PHE A 20 -20.61 -6.09 -42.69
CA PHE A 20 -19.73 -7.12 -42.18
C PHE A 20 -18.30 -6.58 -42.09
N ALA A 21 -17.94 -5.99 -40.96
CA ALA A 21 -16.55 -5.74 -40.59
C ALA A 21 -16.03 -7.05 -39.99
N GLY A 22 -15.19 -7.73 -40.77
CA GLY A 22 -14.69 -9.06 -40.50
C GLY A 22 -14.08 -9.22 -39.11
N GLY A 23 -14.57 -10.21 -38.39
CA GLY A 23 -13.83 -10.85 -37.30
C GLY A 23 -12.68 -11.69 -37.87
N ALA A 24 -11.69 -11.04 -38.47
CA ALA A 24 -10.41 -11.66 -38.79
C ALA A 24 -9.46 -11.44 -37.61
N ALA A 25 -9.63 -12.26 -36.56
CA ALA A 25 -8.60 -12.54 -35.56
C ALA A 25 -8.89 -13.90 -34.92
N ALA A 26 -8.70 -14.98 -35.67
CA ALA A 26 -8.69 -16.33 -35.11
C ALA A 26 -7.75 -17.24 -35.92
N GLN A 27 -6.46 -16.89 -35.96
CA GLN A 27 -5.42 -17.93 -36.00
C GLN A 27 -5.20 -18.39 -34.55
N GLY A 28 -6.19 -19.09 -34.01
CA GLY A 28 -6.15 -19.65 -32.66
C GLY A 28 -6.64 -21.09 -32.72
N LEU A 29 -6.06 -21.96 -31.89
CA LEU A 29 -6.56 -23.31 -31.71
C LEU A 29 -8.05 -23.27 -31.29
N PRO A 30 -8.88 -24.28 -31.63
CA PRO A 30 -10.24 -24.37 -31.14
C PRO A 30 -10.28 -24.25 -29.61
N PRO A 31 -11.32 -23.62 -29.01
CA PRO A 31 -11.34 -23.33 -27.56
C PRO A 31 -11.06 -24.54 -26.66
N ALA A 32 -11.57 -25.73 -27.02
CA ALA A 32 -11.30 -26.96 -26.29
C ALA A 32 -9.84 -27.41 -26.39
N VAL A 33 -9.22 -27.29 -27.57
CA VAL A 33 -7.82 -27.64 -27.77
C VAL A 33 -6.89 -26.65 -27.06
N GLU A 34 -7.22 -25.36 -27.07
CA GLU A 34 -6.46 -24.35 -26.31
C GLU A 34 -6.61 -24.55 -24.79
N ALA A 35 -7.80 -24.89 -24.31
CA ALA A 35 -8.01 -25.24 -22.91
C ALA A 35 -7.13 -26.42 -22.49
N ASP A 36 -7.12 -27.51 -23.27
CA ASP A 36 -6.30 -28.69 -22.98
C ASP A 36 -4.81 -28.36 -22.98
N ARG A 37 -4.35 -27.60 -23.98
CA ARG A 37 -2.95 -27.11 -24.03
C ARG A 37 -2.59 -26.32 -22.78
N LEU A 38 -3.46 -25.40 -22.34
CA LEU A 38 -3.24 -24.58 -21.16
C LEU A 38 -3.30 -25.39 -19.86
N LEU A 39 -4.15 -26.40 -19.77
CA LEU A 39 -4.18 -27.33 -18.64
C LEU A 39 -2.89 -28.17 -18.56
N GLN A 40 -2.36 -28.63 -19.70
CA GLN A 40 -1.08 -29.33 -19.76
C GLN A 40 0.08 -28.42 -19.34
N LEU A 41 0.10 -27.18 -19.83
CA LEU A 41 1.08 -26.18 -19.42
C LEU A 41 1.00 -25.91 -17.91
N GLY A 42 -0.21 -25.69 -17.39
CA GLY A 42 -0.45 -25.46 -15.97
C GLY A 42 0.07 -26.61 -15.10
N SER A 43 -0.24 -27.85 -15.48
CA SER A 43 0.25 -29.06 -14.81
C SER A 43 1.79 -29.16 -14.82
N ALA A 44 2.41 -28.94 -15.98
CA ALA A 44 3.87 -28.99 -16.11
C ALA A 44 4.58 -27.93 -15.26
N GLU A 45 4.04 -26.70 -15.22
CA GLU A 45 4.60 -25.62 -14.39
C GLU A 45 4.36 -25.86 -12.89
N MET A 46 3.22 -26.42 -12.49
CA MET A 46 3.01 -26.84 -11.10
C MET A 46 4.05 -27.87 -10.65
N ALA A 47 4.36 -28.86 -11.50
CA ALA A 47 5.36 -29.88 -11.20
C ALA A 47 6.78 -29.29 -11.05
N LYS A 48 7.11 -28.19 -11.75
CA LYS A 48 8.36 -27.44 -11.53
C LYS A 48 8.31 -26.67 -10.22
N GLY A 49 7.17 -26.05 -9.90
CA GLY A 49 6.95 -25.35 -8.64
C GLY A 49 7.10 -26.25 -7.42
N GLU A 50 6.62 -27.49 -7.51
CA GLU A 50 6.80 -28.52 -6.48
C GLU A 50 8.27 -28.90 -6.25
N LYS A 51 9.11 -28.77 -7.28
CA LYS A 51 10.56 -29.00 -7.21
C LYS A 51 11.36 -27.77 -6.75
N GLY A 52 10.67 -26.70 -6.36
CA GLY A 52 11.28 -25.49 -5.80
C GLY A 52 11.39 -24.30 -6.76
N ASP A 53 10.90 -24.40 -8.00
CA ASP A 53 10.86 -23.24 -8.91
C ASP A 53 9.67 -22.33 -8.57
N ALA A 54 9.89 -21.37 -7.68
CA ALA A 54 8.85 -20.43 -7.25
C ALA A 54 8.22 -19.65 -8.42
N ALA A 55 8.98 -19.34 -9.47
CA ALA A 55 8.50 -18.60 -10.64
C ALA A 55 7.53 -19.43 -11.50
N ALA A 56 7.62 -20.76 -11.44
CA ALA A 56 6.72 -21.65 -12.17
C ALA A 56 5.28 -21.58 -11.64
N TRP A 57 5.07 -21.30 -10.35
CA TRP A 57 3.72 -21.13 -9.78
C TRP A 57 2.94 -19.98 -10.43
N ALA A 58 3.61 -18.88 -10.75
CA ALA A 58 3.00 -17.76 -11.47
C ALA A 58 2.56 -18.16 -12.88
N LYS A 59 3.38 -18.93 -13.60
CA LYS A 59 3.04 -19.46 -14.92
C LYS A 59 1.90 -20.46 -14.85
N ALA A 60 1.88 -21.33 -13.85
CA ALA A 60 0.79 -22.27 -13.62
C ALA A 60 -0.54 -21.55 -13.37
N ALA A 61 -0.55 -20.57 -12.46
CA ALA A 61 -1.75 -19.79 -12.16
C ALA A 61 -2.26 -19.01 -13.39
N ALA A 62 -1.36 -18.47 -14.20
CA ALA A 62 -1.71 -17.79 -15.45
C ALA A 62 -2.29 -18.76 -16.50
N ALA A 63 -1.69 -19.93 -16.67
CA ALA A 63 -2.17 -20.95 -17.60
C ALA A 63 -3.56 -21.47 -17.20
N LEU A 64 -3.78 -21.75 -15.91
CA LEU A 64 -5.09 -22.19 -15.41
C LEU A 64 -6.16 -21.10 -15.55
N LYS A 65 -5.81 -19.84 -15.28
CA LYS A 65 -6.69 -18.69 -15.57
C LYS A 65 -7.06 -18.63 -17.05
N GLY A 66 -6.07 -18.81 -17.93
CA GLY A 66 -6.28 -18.85 -19.38
C GLY A 66 -7.20 -20.00 -19.80
N ALA A 67 -7.00 -21.21 -19.24
CA ALA A 67 -7.83 -22.37 -19.52
C ALA A 67 -9.29 -22.13 -19.17
N GLU A 68 -9.57 -21.56 -18.00
CA GLU A 68 -10.95 -21.19 -17.61
C GLU A 68 -11.54 -20.11 -18.53
N ALA A 69 -10.73 -19.13 -18.95
CA ALA A 69 -11.17 -18.04 -19.84
C ALA A 69 -11.57 -18.52 -21.25
N THR A 70 -11.24 -19.75 -21.64
CA THR A 70 -11.72 -20.35 -22.90
C THR A 70 -13.23 -20.63 -22.89
N GLY A 71 -13.86 -20.66 -21.70
CA GLY A 71 -15.29 -20.96 -21.53
C GLY A 71 -15.65 -22.45 -21.65
N VAL A 72 -14.67 -23.33 -21.87
CA VAL A 72 -14.87 -24.78 -21.94
C VAL A 72 -15.10 -25.34 -20.53
N ARG A 73 -15.91 -26.41 -20.42
CA ARG A 73 -16.13 -27.09 -19.14
C ARG A 73 -14.81 -27.63 -18.61
N MET A 74 -14.38 -27.12 -17.46
CA MET A 74 -13.16 -27.59 -16.81
C MET A 74 -13.34 -28.96 -16.13
N PRO A 75 -12.27 -29.75 -16.01
CA PRO A 75 -12.28 -30.99 -15.23
C PRO A 75 -12.69 -30.77 -13.77
N ASP A 76 -13.27 -31.79 -13.15
CA ASP A 76 -13.79 -31.70 -11.77
C ASP A 76 -12.72 -31.29 -10.73
N ASN A 77 -11.47 -31.70 -10.93
CA ASN A 77 -10.35 -31.35 -10.06
C ASN A 77 -9.71 -29.98 -10.37
N PHE A 78 -10.18 -29.26 -11.39
CA PHE A 78 -9.61 -27.98 -11.79
C PHE A 78 -9.61 -26.96 -10.65
N GLY A 79 -10.73 -26.84 -9.92
CA GLY A 79 -10.85 -25.90 -8.81
C GLY A 79 -9.81 -26.11 -7.71
N TYR A 80 -9.48 -27.38 -7.42
CA TYR A 80 -8.42 -27.72 -6.48
C TYR A 80 -7.04 -27.27 -6.96
N HIS A 81 -6.64 -27.67 -8.18
CA HIS A 81 -5.32 -27.33 -8.71
C HIS A 81 -5.14 -25.82 -8.90
N TYR A 82 -6.19 -25.12 -9.35
CA TYR A 82 -6.14 -23.68 -9.51
C TYR A 82 -6.07 -22.95 -8.18
N GLY A 83 -6.87 -23.37 -7.20
CA GLY A 83 -6.77 -22.84 -5.83
C GLY A 83 -5.36 -23.00 -5.25
N ARG A 84 -4.75 -24.17 -5.44
CA ARG A 84 -3.37 -24.43 -4.99
C ARG A 84 -2.34 -23.53 -5.68
N ALA A 85 -2.43 -23.36 -7.00
CA ALA A 85 -1.51 -22.46 -7.73
C ALA A 85 -1.68 -20.99 -7.28
N LEU A 86 -2.91 -20.55 -7.03
CA LEU A 86 -3.20 -19.20 -6.50
C LEU A 86 -2.62 -19.00 -5.10
N HIS A 87 -2.70 -20.02 -4.23
CA HIS A 87 -2.10 -19.95 -2.91
C HIS A 87 -0.59 -19.75 -2.97
N ALA A 88 0.08 -20.51 -3.84
CA ALA A 88 1.53 -20.46 -4.00
C ALA A 88 2.05 -19.10 -4.49
N VAL A 89 1.21 -18.30 -5.16
CA VAL A 89 1.56 -16.95 -5.64
C VAL A 89 1.04 -15.84 -4.73
N GLY A 90 0.60 -16.16 -3.51
CA GLY A 90 0.11 -15.19 -2.53
C GLY A 90 -1.29 -14.64 -2.80
N GLN A 91 -2.01 -15.16 -3.81
CA GLN A 91 -3.40 -14.78 -4.09
C GLN A 91 -4.37 -15.55 -3.19
N HIS A 92 -4.21 -15.37 -1.88
CA HIS A 92 -4.90 -16.16 -0.84
C HIS A 92 -6.43 -16.04 -0.91
N GLN A 93 -6.96 -14.85 -1.19
CA GLN A 93 -8.41 -14.65 -1.29
C GLN A 93 -9.02 -15.44 -2.46
N ALA A 94 -8.43 -15.32 -3.64
CA ALA A 94 -8.87 -16.07 -4.82
C ALA A 94 -8.68 -17.58 -4.62
N SER A 95 -7.58 -17.99 -3.99
CA SER A 95 -7.35 -19.39 -3.63
C SER A 95 -8.44 -19.95 -2.72
N HIS A 96 -8.81 -19.20 -1.68
CA HIS A 96 -9.85 -19.59 -0.72
C HIS A 96 -11.17 -19.89 -1.44
N GLU A 97 -11.63 -18.98 -2.31
CA GLU A 97 -12.89 -19.14 -3.05
C GLU A 97 -12.88 -20.37 -3.97
N ARG A 98 -11.74 -20.69 -4.59
CA ARG A 98 -11.60 -21.86 -5.46
C ARG A 98 -11.62 -23.16 -4.68
N LEU A 99 -10.86 -23.23 -3.59
CA LEU A 99 -10.80 -24.42 -2.73
C LEU A 99 -12.14 -24.65 -2.03
N GLU A 100 -12.79 -23.58 -1.55
CA GLU A 100 -14.12 -23.66 -0.96
C GLU A 100 -15.14 -24.23 -1.95
N ARG A 101 -15.16 -23.72 -3.18
CA ARG A 101 -16.06 -24.21 -4.22
C ARG A 101 -15.83 -25.70 -4.50
N TYR A 102 -14.58 -26.13 -4.63
CA TYR A 102 -14.22 -27.54 -4.81
C TYR A 102 -14.74 -28.41 -3.65
N LEU A 103 -14.45 -28.01 -2.41
CA LEU A 103 -14.88 -28.73 -1.21
C LEU A 103 -16.41 -28.79 -1.08
N ARG A 104 -17.13 -27.71 -1.40
CA ARG A 104 -18.61 -27.69 -1.40
C ARG A 104 -19.21 -28.58 -2.50
N THR A 105 -18.57 -28.64 -3.66
CA THR A 105 -19.11 -29.35 -4.82
C THR A 105 -18.88 -30.86 -4.72
N PHE A 106 -17.66 -31.26 -4.37
CA PHE A 106 -17.26 -32.68 -4.37
C PHE A 106 -17.23 -33.30 -2.98
N GLY A 107 -17.07 -32.49 -1.93
CA GLY A 107 -17.02 -32.95 -0.54
C GLY A 107 -16.01 -34.08 -0.34
N THR A 108 -16.36 -35.01 0.55
CA THR A 108 -15.55 -36.21 0.85
C THR A 108 -15.39 -37.18 -0.31
N LYS A 109 -16.14 -36.99 -1.41
CA LYS A 109 -16.03 -37.82 -2.63
C LYS A 109 -15.03 -37.27 -3.64
N GLY A 110 -14.52 -36.06 -3.42
CA GLY A 110 -13.52 -35.44 -4.30
C GLY A 110 -12.19 -36.18 -4.23
N LYS A 111 -11.57 -36.43 -5.40
CA LYS A 111 -10.26 -37.08 -5.51
C LYS A 111 -9.18 -36.49 -4.59
N TYR A 112 -9.23 -35.17 -4.36
CA TYR A 112 -8.25 -34.43 -3.56
C TYR A 112 -8.88 -33.83 -2.30
N TYR A 113 -9.88 -34.47 -1.71
CA TYR A 113 -10.59 -33.91 -0.55
C TYR A 113 -9.66 -33.55 0.60
N SER A 114 -8.80 -34.48 1.03
CA SER A 114 -7.86 -34.29 2.14
C SER A 114 -6.88 -33.14 1.88
N GLU A 115 -6.31 -33.11 0.68
CA GLU A 115 -5.33 -32.11 0.27
C GLU A 115 -5.99 -30.75 0.09
N ALA A 116 -7.18 -30.70 -0.49
CA ALA A 116 -7.96 -29.47 -0.62
C ALA A 116 -8.32 -28.89 0.75
N LEU A 117 -8.69 -29.74 1.72
CA LEU A 117 -8.99 -29.30 3.08
C LEU A 117 -7.74 -28.76 3.78
N ALA A 118 -6.60 -29.44 3.65
CA ALA A 118 -5.33 -28.96 4.21
C ALA A 118 -4.91 -27.61 3.59
N GLN A 119 -5.01 -27.48 2.26
CA GLN A 119 -4.72 -26.24 1.55
C GLN A 119 -5.69 -25.12 1.96
N TYR A 120 -6.97 -25.43 2.13
CA TYR A 120 -7.99 -24.47 2.55
C TYR A 120 -7.67 -23.90 3.93
N THR A 121 -7.30 -24.75 4.90
CA THR A 121 -6.86 -24.30 6.23
C THR A 121 -5.59 -23.45 6.15
N SER A 122 -4.61 -23.85 5.35
CA SER A 122 -3.38 -23.07 5.13
C SER A 122 -3.69 -21.66 4.59
N VAL A 123 -4.60 -21.57 3.62
CA VAL A 123 -5.04 -20.30 3.05
C VAL A 123 -5.78 -19.43 4.07
N GLN A 124 -6.62 -20.02 4.93
CA GLN A 124 -7.28 -19.27 6.00
C GLN A 124 -6.29 -18.67 6.99
N ASN A 125 -5.25 -19.42 7.35
CA ASN A 125 -4.18 -18.91 8.22
C ASN A 125 -3.44 -17.74 7.55
N ALA A 126 -3.08 -17.87 6.29
CA ALA A 126 -2.42 -16.80 5.54
C ALA A 126 -3.31 -15.53 5.42
N LEU A 127 -4.62 -15.68 5.23
CA LEU A 127 -5.57 -14.56 5.25
C LEU A 127 -5.64 -13.89 6.63
N ALA A 128 -5.67 -14.67 7.71
CA ALA A 128 -5.68 -14.16 9.07
C ALA A 128 -4.40 -13.39 9.40
N GLU A 129 -3.24 -13.94 9.03
CA GLU A 129 -1.94 -13.28 9.17
C GLU A 129 -1.87 -11.97 8.37
N GLY A 130 -2.35 -11.99 7.13
CA GLY A 130 -2.45 -10.79 6.29
C GLY A 130 -3.33 -9.70 6.92
N ARG A 131 -4.46 -10.07 7.53
CA ARG A 131 -5.32 -9.13 8.26
C ARG A 131 -4.62 -8.52 9.47
N VAL A 132 -3.94 -9.35 10.28
CA VAL A 132 -3.17 -8.87 11.45
C VAL A 132 -2.03 -7.94 11.00
N ALA A 133 -1.33 -8.27 9.93
CA ALA A 133 -0.28 -7.43 9.37
C ALA A 133 -0.83 -6.08 8.88
N ALA A 134 -1.95 -6.10 8.16
CA ALA A 134 -2.64 -4.89 7.70
C ALA A 134 -3.11 -4.01 8.86
N GLU A 135 -3.65 -4.61 9.93
CA GLU A 135 -4.07 -3.89 11.13
C GLU A 135 -2.87 -3.24 11.84
N LYS A 136 -1.76 -3.97 12.01
CA LYS A 136 -0.51 -3.42 12.56
C LYS A 136 0.00 -2.25 11.72
N GLN A 137 0.00 -2.40 10.40
CA GLN A 137 0.40 -1.32 9.50
C GLN A 137 -0.52 -0.10 9.64
N ALA A 138 -1.84 -0.32 9.71
CA ALA A 138 -2.80 0.76 9.90
C ALA A 138 -2.61 1.49 11.26
N VAL A 139 -2.20 0.78 12.31
CA VAL A 139 -1.82 1.40 13.59
C VAL A 139 -0.59 2.30 13.41
N VAL A 140 0.45 1.82 12.71
CA VAL A 140 1.64 2.62 12.39
C VAL A 140 1.24 3.83 11.55
N ASP A 141 0.42 3.67 10.51
CA ASP A 141 0.02 4.77 9.63
C ASP A 141 -0.75 5.86 10.39
N ARG A 142 -1.62 5.46 11.32
CA ARG A 142 -2.32 6.37 12.23
C ARG A 142 -1.41 7.05 13.25
N GLY A 143 -0.18 6.58 13.44
CA GLY A 143 0.81 7.16 14.37
C GLY A 143 1.54 8.39 13.82
N TRP A 144 1.48 8.65 12.51
CA TRP A 144 2.17 9.79 11.90
C TRP A 144 1.51 11.13 12.29
N ARG A 145 2.32 12.07 12.75
CA ARG A 145 1.91 13.41 13.16
C ARG A 145 2.88 14.45 12.63
N TRP A 146 2.34 15.58 12.19
CA TRP A 146 3.14 16.77 11.99
C TRP A 146 3.44 17.41 13.33
N VAL A 147 4.70 17.72 13.54
CA VAL A 147 5.23 18.35 14.74
C VAL A 147 5.85 19.68 14.33
N ARG A 148 5.58 20.71 15.11
CA ARG A 148 6.22 22.02 14.97
C ARG A 148 7.00 22.30 16.23
N SER A 149 8.13 22.97 16.08
CA SER A 149 8.99 23.32 17.20
C SER A 149 9.74 24.60 16.93
N THR A 150 9.89 25.43 17.96
CA THR A 150 10.72 26.62 17.91
C THR A 150 11.96 26.42 18.79
N TRP A 151 13.10 26.83 18.27
CA TRP A 151 14.40 26.60 18.86
C TRP A 151 15.15 27.92 18.92
N VAL A 152 15.47 28.39 20.11
CA VAL A 152 16.21 29.63 20.31
C VAL A 152 17.58 29.30 20.87
N HIS A 153 18.68 29.82 20.30
CA HIS A 153 20.01 29.71 20.88
C HIS A 153 20.87 30.95 20.60
N ALA A 154 21.93 31.16 21.40
CA ALA A 154 22.92 32.20 21.11
C ALA A 154 23.66 31.83 19.80
N GLY A 155 23.68 32.76 18.85
CA GLY A 155 23.99 32.47 17.44
C GLY A 155 25.49 32.28 17.14
N ASP A 156 25.76 31.36 16.21
CA ASP A 156 26.95 31.35 15.35
C ASP A 156 26.43 31.19 13.90
N GLU A 157 26.83 32.04 12.95
CA GLU A 157 26.30 31.99 11.58
C GLU A 157 26.57 30.64 10.88
N GLY A 158 25.57 30.12 10.15
CA GLY A 158 25.78 29.15 9.07
C GLY A 158 25.58 27.65 9.36
N THR A 159 25.26 27.24 10.61
CA THR A 159 25.06 25.80 10.94
C THR A 159 23.75 25.48 11.68
N ASP A 160 22.84 26.44 11.80
CA ASP A 160 21.75 26.35 12.77
C ASP A 160 20.67 25.36 12.36
N CYS A 161 20.25 25.34 11.10
CA CYS A 161 19.31 24.30 10.63
C CYS A 161 19.89 22.89 10.68
N TYR A 162 21.20 22.72 10.50
CA TYR A 162 21.86 21.43 10.67
C TYR A 162 21.78 20.96 12.14
N LYS A 163 22.11 21.84 13.09
CA LYS A 163 22.03 21.56 14.53
C LYS A 163 20.59 21.24 14.95
N ALA A 164 19.62 22.04 14.49
CA ALA A 164 18.18 21.84 14.70
C ALA A 164 17.71 20.48 14.18
N THR A 165 18.02 20.16 12.93
CA THR A 165 17.69 18.87 12.30
C THR A 165 18.30 17.69 13.05
N ARG A 166 19.57 17.80 13.46
CA ARG A 166 20.25 16.74 14.22
C ARG A 166 19.55 16.46 15.53
N ARG A 167 19.07 17.47 16.24
CA ARG A 167 18.35 17.25 17.49
C ARG A 167 16.98 16.59 17.27
N VAL A 168 16.23 16.98 16.23
CA VAL A 168 14.98 16.29 15.85
C VAL A 168 15.24 14.79 15.63
N LYS A 169 16.30 14.43 14.90
CA LYS A 169 16.68 13.03 14.67
C LYS A 169 17.14 12.31 15.94
N ASN A 170 17.72 13.01 16.91
CA ASN A 170 18.06 12.43 18.21
C ASN A 170 16.81 12.19 19.09
N GLN A 171 15.77 13.00 18.92
CA GLN A 171 14.53 12.88 19.67
C GLN A 171 13.59 11.82 19.10
N SER A 172 13.56 11.68 17.77
CA SER A 172 12.64 10.81 17.05
C SER A 172 13.38 10.03 15.99
N SER A 173 13.42 8.71 16.17
CA SER A 173 14.04 7.80 15.21
C SER A 173 13.24 7.71 13.90
N SER A 174 11.92 7.95 13.97
CA SER A 174 11.03 7.95 12.82
C SER A 174 10.98 9.28 12.05
N ALA A 175 11.75 10.29 12.48
CA ALA A 175 11.64 11.65 11.95
C ALA A 175 11.90 11.71 10.44
N ARG A 176 10.96 12.32 9.69
CA ARG A 176 11.05 12.55 8.25
C ARG A 176 10.47 13.90 7.85
N GLU A 177 10.65 14.30 6.59
CA GLU A 177 10.12 15.55 6.03
C GLU A 177 10.42 16.76 6.92
N ILE A 178 11.69 16.89 7.31
CA ILE A 178 12.15 17.95 8.21
C ILE A 178 12.38 19.22 7.39
N ASP A 179 11.59 20.24 7.69
CA ASP A 179 11.68 21.59 7.17
C ASP A 179 12.17 22.52 8.29
N CYS A 180 13.10 23.42 7.98
CA CYS A 180 13.75 24.27 8.95
C CYS A 180 13.96 25.67 8.37
N ASP A 181 13.52 26.66 9.14
CA ASP A 181 13.66 28.09 8.86
C ASP A 181 14.28 28.78 10.07
N CYS A 182 15.48 29.32 9.92
CA CYS A 182 16.20 30.01 11.00
C CYS A 182 16.38 31.49 10.66
N ASN A 183 16.09 32.35 11.63
CA ASN A 183 16.35 33.78 11.54
C ASN A 183 17.27 34.23 12.68
N VAL A 184 18.16 35.18 12.40
CA VAL A 184 19.06 35.79 13.38
C VAL A 184 18.52 37.16 13.73
N THR A 185 18.37 37.42 15.02
CA THR A 185 17.80 38.65 15.58
C THR A 185 18.68 39.19 16.69
N GLU A 186 18.62 40.50 16.97
CA GLU A 186 19.30 41.07 18.13
C GLU A 186 18.62 40.62 19.43
N ASN A 187 19.42 40.43 20.47
CA ASN A 187 18.94 40.04 21.78
C ASN A 187 18.43 41.25 22.58
N ASP A 188 17.12 41.34 22.74
CA ASP A 188 16.47 42.42 23.49
C ASP A 188 16.63 42.32 25.03
N HIS A 189 17.23 41.23 25.53
CA HIS A 189 17.38 41.03 26.97
C HIS A 189 18.34 42.07 27.57
N PRO A 190 17.98 42.78 28.67
CA PRO A 190 18.79 43.86 29.24
C PRO A 190 20.24 43.46 29.58
N ALA A 191 20.45 42.21 29.99
CA ALA A 191 21.78 41.69 30.33
C ALA A 191 22.64 41.29 29.11
N TYR A 192 22.05 41.22 27.91
CA TYR A 192 22.67 40.64 26.71
C TYR A 192 22.52 41.52 25.46
N ARG A 193 22.28 42.83 25.63
CA ARG A 193 22.23 43.79 24.52
C ARG A 193 23.47 43.71 23.64
N GLY A 194 23.28 43.81 22.33
CA GLY A 194 24.35 43.68 21.33
C GLY A 194 24.79 42.26 21.03
N SER A 195 24.14 41.23 21.62
CA SER A 195 24.33 39.82 21.20
C SER A 195 23.27 39.39 20.19
N LEU A 196 23.56 38.34 19.43
CA LEU A 196 22.64 37.77 18.44
C LEU A 196 21.98 36.49 18.95
N LEU A 197 20.68 36.34 18.67
CA LEU A 197 19.88 35.14 18.88
C LEU A 197 19.49 34.54 17.54
N THR A 198 19.74 33.25 17.36
CA THR A 198 19.14 32.48 16.28
C THR A 198 17.83 31.86 16.78
N ILE A 199 16.74 32.09 16.04
CA ILE A 199 15.43 31.46 16.24
C ILE A 199 15.15 30.57 15.03
N CYS A 200 15.09 29.26 15.25
CA CYS A 200 14.76 28.26 14.25
C CYS A 200 13.36 27.70 14.46
N LYS A 201 12.50 27.85 13.45
CA LYS A 201 11.22 27.16 13.35
C LYS A 201 11.42 25.89 12.53
N ILE A 202 11.09 24.75 13.14
CA ILE A 202 11.23 23.44 12.49
C ILE A 202 9.85 22.81 12.41
N ARG A 203 9.55 22.23 11.26
CA ARG A 203 8.37 21.39 11.03
C ARG A 203 8.84 20.03 10.54
N TRP A 204 8.30 18.96 11.11
CA TRP A 204 8.70 17.60 10.74
C TRP A 204 7.59 16.59 10.99
N GLN A 205 7.68 15.41 10.38
CA GLN A 205 6.79 14.27 10.67
C GLN A 205 7.47 13.27 11.60
N GLY A 206 6.78 12.91 12.68
CA GLY A 206 7.15 11.81 13.58
C GLY A 206 6.05 10.78 13.69
N ASN A 207 6.38 9.58 14.13
CA ASN A 207 5.46 8.47 14.35
C ASN A 207 5.46 8.02 15.82
N THR A 208 4.37 8.31 16.53
CA THR A 208 4.26 8.01 17.97
C THR A 208 4.32 6.51 18.27
N VAL A 209 3.85 5.67 17.35
CA VAL A 209 3.86 4.20 17.50
C VAL A 209 5.29 3.67 17.34
N LEU A 210 6.01 4.12 16.32
CA LEU A 210 7.39 3.68 16.08
C LEU A 210 8.34 4.16 17.18
N ASP A 211 8.19 5.39 17.64
CA ASP A 211 9.03 5.97 18.70
C ASP A 211 8.55 5.62 20.12
N LYS A 212 7.47 4.83 20.25
CA LYS A 212 6.85 4.46 21.54
C LYS A 212 6.58 5.69 22.44
N ALA A 213 6.19 6.80 21.82
CA ALA A 213 5.91 8.06 22.47
C ALA A 213 4.39 8.28 22.61
N SER A 214 3.94 8.87 23.72
CA SER A 214 2.54 9.29 23.87
C SER A 214 2.23 10.56 23.06
N SER A 215 3.23 11.44 22.89
CA SER A 215 3.18 12.64 22.06
C SER A 215 4.61 13.12 21.77
N PHE A 216 4.74 14.02 20.79
CA PHE A 216 5.98 14.77 20.57
C PHE A 216 5.85 16.14 21.24
N TYR A 217 6.42 16.31 22.42
CA TYR A 217 6.57 17.63 23.05
C TYR A 217 7.79 18.32 22.46
N VAL A 218 7.59 19.45 21.76
CA VAL A 218 8.71 20.19 21.14
C VAL A 218 8.57 21.71 21.25
N ASP A 219 7.92 22.17 22.32
CA ASP A 219 8.14 23.53 22.84
C ASP A 219 9.22 23.43 23.92
N ARG A 220 10.48 23.55 23.50
CA ARG A 220 11.61 23.71 24.42
C ARG A 220 12.49 24.84 23.90
N ASP A 221 12.43 25.98 24.57
CA ASP A 221 13.42 27.03 24.42
C ASP A 221 14.75 26.55 24.99
N TYR A 222 15.68 26.18 24.11
CA TYR A 222 17.03 25.77 24.49
C TYR A 222 17.97 26.97 24.53
N SER A 223 17.80 27.87 25.50
CA SER A 223 18.83 28.87 25.80
C SER A 223 20.15 28.16 26.14
N THR A 224 21.21 28.48 25.39
CA THR A 224 22.56 27.97 25.64
C THR A 224 23.23 28.61 26.87
N ARG A 225 22.52 29.42 27.66
CA ARG A 225 22.96 29.84 29.00
C ARG A 225 22.30 28.98 30.08
N ARG A 226 23.11 28.13 30.72
CA ARG A 226 22.85 27.52 32.03
C ARG A 226 22.30 28.58 32.98
N GLN A 227 21.16 28.30 33.62
CA GLN A 227 20.50 29.11 34.67
C GLN A 227 19.93 30.40 34.06
N ASP A 228 18.64 30.52 33.69
CA ASP A 228 17.62 31.16 34.54
C ASP A 228 16.26 31.28 33.79
N PHE A 229 15.71 30.19 33.25
CA PHE A 229 14.32 30.18 32.76
C PHE A 229 13.55 28.99 33.35
N GLU A 230 13.56 28.88 34.67
CA GLU A 230 12.35 28.41 35.34
C GLU A 230 11.30 29.50 35.17
N SER A 231 10.07 29.11 34.81
CA SER A 231 8.89 29.96 34.62
C SER A 231 8.70 30.63 33.25
N PHE A 232 8.30 29.85 32.25
CA PHE A 232 7.14 30.27 31.46
C PHE A 232 6.15 29.10 31.45
N LYS A 233 5.12 29.26 32.29
CA LYS A 233 4.00 28.34 32.43
C LYS A 233 3.32 28.12 31.09
N SER A 234 2.81 26.91 30.93
CA SER A 234 1.66 26.59 30.11
C SER A 234 0.60 27.70 30.19
N SER A 235 0.33 28.36 29.07
CA SER A 235 -1.00 28.88 28.80
C SER A 235 -1.67 27.90 27.85
N GLU A 236 -2.39 26.95 28.43
CA GLU A 236 -3.55 26.36 27.80
C GLU A 236 -4.58 27.49 27.59
N GLU A 237 -4.97 27.69 26.34
CA GLU A 237 -6.36 27.99 25.94
C GLU A 237 -6.74 27.01 24.83
#